data_AF-Q064U1-F1
#
_entry.id   AF-Q064U1-F1
#
_cell.length_a   1.000
_cell.length_b   1.000
_cell.length_c   1.000
_cell.angle_alpha   90.00
_cell.angle_beta   90.00
_cell.angle_gamma   90.00
#
_symmetry.space_group_name_H-M   'P 1'
#
loop_
_entity.id
_entity.type
_entity.pdbx_description
1 polymer ?
#
loop_
_entity_poly.entity_id
_entity_poly.type
_entity_poly.pdbx_seq_one_letter_code
_entity_poly.pdbx_strand_id
1 'polypeptide(L)'
;MQRHLLQLWVLATLGMVLAIAGGAFWWEKQLPAQLRNAIANQDYKGCIRASDQLAALQWLGQRAPAELALCRQRHAEQLWAQGASSQALDLQYKLVVSAQGDLDNHRATLNQWQQVIRERSIRLFRQGQLEQSLTLLQPLELQQRESIRDLRNTFQEIWNRNSVEHTRLGRLVQQERWWEALDSLNRLDHPWWQAKAEEQKKRIEIGLDGFDSGTEHNQHAVQSSDVISGQELDRAVQHQLRQAVEPWDAFQAGCQSLGGQVKEDGPESVCQRPTSRP
;
A
#
# COMPACT_ATOMS: atom_id res chain seq x y z
N MET A 1 -50.04 -58.99 -39.15
CA MET A 1 -49.43 -57.65 -39.13
C MET A 1 -49.10 -57.14 -37.72
N GLN A 2 -49.98 -57.26 -36.72
CA GLN A 2 -49.73 -56.78 -35.33
C GLN A 2 -48.46 -57.33 -34.65
N ARG A 3 -48.12 -58.61 -34.87
CA ARG A 3 -46.95 -59.25 -34.22
C ARG A 3 -45.60 -58.71 -34.70
N HIS A 4 -45.48 -58.39 -35.99
CA HIS A 4 -44.27 -57.80 -36.57
C HIS A 4 -44.09 -56.32 -36.16
N LEU A 5 -45.19 -55.57 -36.03
CA LEU A 5 -45.15 -54.19 -35.51
C LEU A 5 -44.66 -54.14 -34.06
N LEU A 6 -45.14 -55.05 -33.20
CA LEU A 6 -44.67 -55.19 -31.82
C LEU A 6 -43.19 -55.59 -31.73
N GLN A 7 -42.74 -56.51 -32.58
CA GLN A 7 -41.32 -56.92 -32.64
C GLN A 7 -40.40 -55.77 -33.09
N LEU A 8 -40.81 -54.99 -34.10
CA LEU A 8 -40.05 -53.82 -34.56
C LEU A 8 -39.99 -52.73 -33.48
N TRP A 9 -41.07 -52.52 -32.73
CA TRP A 9 -41.10 -51.53 -31.65
C TRP A 9 -40.19 -51.91 -30.47
N VAL A 10 -40.19 -53.19 -30.10
CA VAL A 10 -39.28 -53.73 -29.06
C VAL A 10 -37.82 -53.64 -29.51
N LEU A 11 -37.51 -54.00 -30.77
CA LEU A 11 -36.14 -53.89 -31.28
C LEU A 11 -35.66 -52.44 -31.38
N ALA A 12 -36.54 -51.51 -31.79
CA ALA A 12 -36.20 -50.09 -31.87
C ALA A 12 -35.94 -49.49 -30.48
N THR A 13 -36.77 -49.80 -29.49
CA THR A 13 -36.57 -49.31 -28.12
C THR A 13 -35.36 -49.92 -27.45
N LEU A 14 -35.12 -51.22 -27.62
CA LEU A 14 -33.96 -51.90 -27.05
C LEU A 14 -32.65 -51.45 -27.72
N GLY A 15 -32.67 -51.20 -29.03
CA GLY A 15 -31.55 -50.58 -29.75
C GLY A 15 -31.27 -49.14 -29.29
N MET A 16 -32.31 -48.34 -29.05
CA MET A 16 -32.15 -46.98 -28.52
C MET A 16 -31.55 -46.98 -27.11
N VAL A 17 -32.02 -47.86 -26.22
CA VAL A 17 -31.48 -47.99 -24.86
C VAL A 17 -30.01 -48.45 -24.89
N LEU A 18 -29.67 -49.43 -25.75
CA LEU A 18 -28.29 -49.88 -25.92
C LEU A 18 -27.38 -48.80 -26.49
N ALA A 19 -27.87 -47.98 -27.44
CA ALA A 19 -27.11 -46.86 -27.98
C ALA A 19 -26.84 -45.78 -26.91
N ILE A 20 -27.83 -45.45 -26.08
CA ILE A 20 -27.68 -44.51 -24.97
C ILE A 20 -26.69 -45.06 -23.93
N ALA A 21 -26.82 -46.34 -23.54
CA ALA A 21 -25.93 -46.98 -22.59
C ALA A 21 -24.48 -47.07 -23.12
N GLY A 22 -24.30 -47.43 -24.39
CA GLY A 22 -22.99 -47.46 -25.05
C GLY A 22 -22.35 -46.07 -25.14
N GLY A 23 -23.13 -45.04 -25.47
CA GLY A 23 -22.69 -43.65 -25.47
C GLY A 23 -22.24 -43.19 -24.08
N ALA A 24 -23.02 -43.46 -23.05
CA ALA A 24 -22.68 -43.13 -21.67
C ALA A 24 -21.38 -43.83 -21.21
N PHE A 25 -21.25 -45.13 -21.49
CA PHE A 25 -20.06 -45.92 -21.12
C PHE A 25 -18.79 -45.45 -21.84
N TRP A 26 -18.89 -45.10 -23.13
CA TRP A 26 -17.75 -44.55 -23.88
C TRP A 26 -17.30 -43.20 -23.31
N TRP A 27 -18.26 -42.35 -22.95
CA TRP A 27 -18.00 -41.03 -22.39
C TRP A 27 -17.41 -41.09 -20.97
N GLU A 28 -17.90 -42.03 -20.15
CA GLU A 28 -17.36 -42.34 -18.81
C GLU A 28 -15.88 -42.74 -18.87
N LYS A 29 -15.47 -43.45 -19.94
CA LYS A 29 -14.07 -43.86 -20.13
C LYS A 29 -13.18 -42.74 -20.71
N GLN A 30 -13.73 -41.83 -21.50
CA GLN A 30 -12.96 -40.79 -22.17
C GLN A 30 -12.58 -39.62 -21.24
N LEU A 31 -13.49 -39.19 -20.37
CA LEU A 31 -13.28 -38.01 -19.50
C LEU A 31 -12.10 -38.16 -18.52
N PRO A 32 -11.90 -39.31 -17.82
CA PRO A 32 -10.76 -39.50 -16.94
C PRO A 32 -9.41 -39.48 -17.69
N ALA A 33 -9.38 -39.97 -18.94
CA ALA A 33 -8.19 -39.94 -19.77
C ALA A 33 -7.84 -38.50 -20.21
N GLN A 34 -8.84 -37.70 -20.59
CA GLN A 34 -8.64 -36.28 -20.88
C GLN A 34 -8.12 -35.50 -19.67
N LEU A 35 -8.67 -35.78 -18.48
CA LEU A 35 -8.22 -35.17 -17.23
C LEU A 35 -6.75 -35.50 -16.92
N ARG A 36 -6.36 -36.79 -17.00
CA ARG A 36 -4.97 -37.21 -16.79
C ARG A 36 -4.02 -36.57 -17.80
N ASN A 37 -4.42 -36.47 -19.06
CA ASN A 37 -3.63 -35.80 -20.10
C ASN A 37 -3.51 -34.29 -19.85
N ALA A 38 -4.58 -33.62 -19.42
CA ALA A 38 -4.56 -32.20 -19.09
C ALA A 38 -3.63 -31.91 -17.90
N ILE A 39 -3.66 -32.74 -16.86
CA ILE A 39 -2.74 -32.66 -15.73
C ILE A 39 -1.29 -32.90 -16.18
N ALA A 40 -1.05 -33.94 -16.99
CA ALA A 40 0.29 -34.27 -17.50
C ALA A 40 0.87 -33.16 -18.37
N ASN A 41 0.03 -32.49 -19.16
CA ASN A 41 0.43 -31.40 -20.05
C ASN A 41 0.42 -30.02 -19.38
N GLN A 42 0.14 -29.95 -18.06
CA GLN A 42 -0.02 -28.69 -17.32
C GLN A 42 -1.11 -27.76 -17.90
N ASP A 43 -2.06 -28.31 -18.67
CA ASP A 43 -3.23 -27.59 -19.15
C ASP A 43 -4.29 -27.58 -18.05
N TYR A 44 -4.06 -26.78 -17.01
CA TYR A 44 -4.97 -26.74 -15.87
C TYR A 44 -6.31 -26.08 -16.22
N LYS A 45 -6.38 -25.20 -17.23
CA LYS A 45 -7.65 -24.67 -17.74
C LYS A 45 -8.47 -25.78 -18.40
N GLY A 46 -7.84 -26.61 -19.22
CA GLY A 46 -8.44 -27.81 -19.78
C GLY A 46 -8.87 -28.79 -18.69
N CYS A 47 -8.03 -28.99 -17.67
CA CYS A 47 -8.38 -29.85 -16.55
C CYS A 47 -9.61 -29.35 -15.77
N ILE A 48 -9.67 -28.05 -15.44
CA ILE A 48 -10.82 -27.45 -14.75
C ILE A 48 -12.08 -27.62 -15.59
N ARG A 49 -12.02 -27.36 -16.91
CA ARG A 49 -13.17 -27.53 -17.80
C ARG A 49 -13.66 -28.98 -17.85
N ALA A 50 -12.75 -29.95 -17.98
CA ALA A 50 -13.10 -31.37 -17.98
C ALA A 50 -13.66 -31.81 -16.62
N SER A 51 -13.12 -31.28 -15.53
CA SER A 51 -13.59 -31.54 -14.17
C SER A 51 -14.98 -30.94 -13.90
N ASP A 52 -15.26 -29.73 -14.40
CA ASP A 52 -16.58 -29.10 -14.29
C ASP A 52 -17.63 -29.87 -15.13
N GLN A 53 -17.25 -30.41 -16.29
CA GLN A 53 -18.10 -31.29 -17.10
C GLN A 53 -18.42 -32.60 -16.37
N LEU A 54 -17.42 -33.20 -15.70
CA LEU A 54 -17.62 -34.36 -14.81
C LEU A 54 -18.54 -34.01 -13.63
N ALA A 55 -18.40 -32.81 -13.07
CA ALA A 55 -19.25 -32.34 -11.98
C ALA A 55 -20.71 -32.14 -12.42
N ALA A 56 -20.97 -31.73 -13.66
CA ALA A 56 -22.33 -31.62 -14.20
C ALA A 56 -23.05 -32.98 -14.31
N LEU A 57 -22.30 -34.09 -14.34
CA LEU A 57 -22.83 -35.46 -14.43
C LEU A 57 -23.07 -36.10 -13.04
N GLN A 58 -22.94 -35.33 -11.96
CA GLN A 58 -22.98 -35.78 -10.56
C GLN A 58 -24.34 -36.25 -10.04
N TRP A 59 -25.40 -36.20 -10.85
CA TRP A 59 -26.67 -36.84 -10.48
C TRP A 59 -26.53 -38.36 -10.21
N LEU A 60 -25.37 -38.94 -10.58
CA LEU A 60 -24.97 -40.34 -10.37
C LEU A 60 -24.23 -40.61 -9.03
N GLY A 61 -24.13 -39.61 -8.13
CA GLY A 61 -23.97 -39.89 -6.69
C GLY A 61 -22.62 -39.63 -6.03
N GLN A 62 -21.74 -38.75 -6.54
CA GLN A 62 -20.54 -38.33 -5.80
C GLN A 62 -20.29 -36.81 -5.84
N ARG A 63 -19.74 -36.28 -4.74
CA ARG A 63 -19.36 -34.86 -4.55
C ARG A 63 -18.35 -34.42 -5.63
N ALA A 64 -18.21 -33.09 -5.84
CA ALA A 64 -17.17 -32.45 -6.66
C ALA A 64 -15.85 -33.25 -6.66
N PRO A 65 -15.35 -33.69 -7.83
CA PRO A 65 -14.22 -34.61 -7.90
C PRO A 65 -12.99 -33.99 -7.20
N ALA A 66 -12.28 -34.78 -6.39
CA ALA A 66 -11.02 -34.35 -5.76
C ALA A 66 -10.01 -33.83 -6.80
N GLU A 67 -10.14 -34.32 -8.03
CA GLU A 67 -9.41 -33.90 -9.21
C GLU A 67 -9.65 -32.42 -9.59
N LEU A 68 -10.87 -31.89 -9.39
CA LEU A 68 -11.17 -30.48 -9.62
C LEU A 68 -10.40 -29.58 -8.65
N ALA A 69 -10.37 -29.96 -7.37
CA ALA A 69 -9.63 -29.24 -6.34
C ALA A 69 -8.12 -29.26 -6.65
N LEU A 70 -7.59 -30.43 -7.02
CA LEU A 70 -6.19 -30.58 -7.43
C LEU A 70 -5.85 -29.68 -8.63
N CYS A 71 -6.69 -29.65 -9.66
CA CYS A 71 -6.42 -28.84 -10.85
C CYS A 71 -6.51 -27.34 -10.58
N ARG A 72 -7.47 -26.89 -9.76
CA ARG A 72 -7.53 -25.49 -9.31
C ARG A 72 -6.31 -25.12 -8.47
N GLN A 73 -5.87 -26.01 -7.58
CA GLN A 73 -4.69 -25.78 -6.75
C GLN A 73 -3.43 -25.61 -7.61
N ARG A 74 -3.17 -26.56 -8.53
CA ARG A 74 -1.99 -26.49 -9.41
C ARG A 74 -2.00 -25.25 -10.31
N HIS A 75 -3.17 -24.86 -10.81
CA HIS A 75 -3.30 -23.63 -11.58
C HIS A 75 -3.02 -22.38 -10.74
N ALA A 76 -3.53 -22.34 -9.50
CA ALA A 76 -3.26 -21.24 -8.58
C ALA A 76 -1.75 -21.14 -8.28
N GLU A 77 -1.10 -22.27 -7.99
CA GLU A 77 0.36 -22.34 -7.76
C GLU A 77 1.15 -21.85 -8.98
N GLN A 78 0.75 -22.25 -10.19
CA GLN A 78 1.39 -21.80 -11.42
C GLN A 78 1.23 -20.29 -11.64
N LEU A 79 0.01 -19.76 -11.47
CA LEU A 79 -0.25 -18.31 -11.60
C LEU A 79 0.55 -17.51 -10.56
N TRP A 80 0.67 -18.04 -9.34
CA TRP A 80 1.48 -17.44 -8.30
C TRP A 80 2.96 -17.38 -8.70
N ALA A 81 3.52 -18.50 -9.18
CA ALA A 81 4.90 -18.58 -9.65
C ALA A 81 5.18 -17.63 -10.84
N GLN A 82 4.19 -17.37 -11.68
CA GLN A 82 4.28 -16.43 -12.81
C GLN A 82 4.08 -14.97 -12.42
N GLY A 83 3.80 -14.68 -11.15
CA GLY A 83 3.54 -13.33 -10.65
C GLY A 83 2.10 -12.83 -10.89
N ALA A 84 1.22 -13.66 -11.47
CA ALA A 84 -0.21 -13.38 -11.65
C ALA A 84 -1.00 -13.52 -10.33
N SER A 85 -0.55 -12.79 -9.30
CA SER A 85 -0.92 -12.96 -7.90
C SER A 85 -2.41 -12.77 -7.63
N SER A 86 -3.06 -11.83 -8.34
CA SER A 86 -4.51 -11.59 -8.22
C SER A 86 -5.33 -12.81 -8.66
N GLN A 87 -4.99 -13.41 -9.81
CA GLN A 87 -5.68 -14.58 -10.33
C GLN A 87 -5.42 -15.82 -9.47
N ALA A 88 -4.19 -15.96 -8.97
CA ALA A 88 -3.82 -17.03 -8.05
C ALA A 88 -4.63 -16.96 -6.74
N LEU A 89 -4.75 -15.78 -6.12
CA LEU A 89 -5.54 -15.57 -4.91
C LEU A 89 -7.02 -15.85 -5.11
N ASP A 90 -7.60 -15.44 -6.24
CA ASP A 90 -9.01 -15.73 -6.55
C ASP A 90 -9.29 -17.23 -6.62
N LEU A 91 -8.43 -17.99 -7.32
CA LEU A 91 -8.54 -19.45 -7.37
C LEU A 91 -8.34 -20.09 -6.00
N GLN A 92 -7.36 -19.63 -5.23
CA GLN A 92 -7.07 -20.17 -3.92
C GLN A 92 -8.22 -19.92 -2.93
N TYR A 93 -8.86 -18.75 -3.02
CA TYR A 93 -10.05 -18.45 -2.23
C TYR A 93 -11.24 -19.31 -2.63
N LYS A 94 -11.45 -19.53 -3.93
CA LYS A 94 -12.49 -20.45 -4.41
C LYS A 94 -12.31 -21.87 -3.87
N LEU A 95 -11.07 -22.35 -3.72
CA LEU A 95 -10.78 -23.64 -3.07
C LEU A 95 -11.18 -23.66 -1.59
N VAL A 96 -10.89 -22.59 -0.85
CA VAL A 96 -11.27 -22.48 0.57
C VAL A 96 -12.80 -22.43 0.72
N VAL A 97 -13.49 -21.65 -0.11
CA VAL A 97 -14.95 -21.47 -0.03
C VAL A 97 -15.70 -22.70 -0.53
N SER A 98 -15.20 -23.41 -1.53
CA SER A 98 -15.87 -24.60 -2.05
C SER A 98 -15.84 -25.80 -1.10
N ALA A 99 -15.06 -25.72 0.00
CA ALA A 99 -14.89 -26.79 0.97
C ALA A 99 -14.38 -28.12 0.35
N GLN A 100 -13.61 -28.05 -0.75
CA GLN A 100 -13.08 -29.20 -1.48
C GLN A 100 -11.59 -29.37 -1.23
N GLY A 101 -11.11 -30.62 -1.27
CA GLY A 101 -9.69 -30.92 -1.10
C GLY A 101 -9.22 -30.80 0.36
N ASP A 102 -7.94 -30.48 0.53
CA ASP A 102 -7.31 -30.28 1.84
C ASP A 102 -7.52 -28.84 2.29
N LEU A 103 -8.56 -28.62 3.09
CA LEU A 103 -8.97 -27.28 3.51
C LEU A 103 -7.95 -26.59 4.40
N ASP A 104 -7.25 -27.33 5.24
CA ASP A 104 -6.23 -26.77 6.13
C ASP A 104 -5.04 -26.27 5.31
N ASN A 105 -4.60 -27.07 4.34
CA ASN A 105 -3.58 -26.65 3.39
C ASN A 105 -4.03 -25.46 2.51
N HIS A 106 -5.29 -25.46 2.07
CA HIS A 106 -5.81 -24.37 1.24
C HIS A 106 -5.88 -23.03 2.00
N ARG A 107 -6.31 -23.08 3.27
CA ARG A 107 -6.33 -21.90 4.16
C ARG A 107 -4.91 -21.42 4.48
N ALA A 108 -4.00 -22.35 4.79
CA ALA A 108 -2.60 -22.02 5.05
C ALA A 108 -1.95 -21.33 3.85
N THR A 109 -2.11 -21.89 2.65
CA THR A 109 -1.60 -21.32 1.39
C THR A 109 -2.20 -19.94 1.12
N LEU A 110 -3.52 -19.78 1.28
CA LEU A 110 -4.18 -18.48 1.08
C LEU A 110 -3.60 -17.42 2.04
N ASN A 111 -3.52 -17.74 3.33
CA ASN A 111 -3.00 -16.83 4.34
C ASN A 111 -1.54 -16.45 4.05
N GLN A 112 -0.71 -17.42 3.66
CA GLN A 112 0.68 -17.16 3.30
C GLN A 112 0.80 -16.18 2.13
N TRP A 113 0.05 -16.39 1.05
CA TRP A 113 0.09 -15.52 -0.13
C TRP A 113 -0.41 -14.11 0.17
N GLN A 114 -1.47 -13.99 0.97
CA GLN A 114 -1.96 -12.69 1.43
C GLN A 114 -0.90 -11.93 2.25
N GLN A 115 -0.15 -12.63 3.12
CA GLN A 115 0.95 -12.02 3.87
C GLN A 115 2.10 -11.57 2.96
N VAL A 116 2.49 -12.39 1.98
CA VAL A 116 3.54 -12.01 1.02
C VAL A 116 3.20 -10.72 0.27
N ILE A 117 1.94 -10.56 -0.15
CA ILE A 117 1.45 -9.35 -0.81
C ILE A 117 1.50 -8.16 0.14
N ARG A 118 1.04 -8.32 1.39
CA ARG A 118 1.05 -7.26 2.41
C ARG A 118 2.47 -6.80 2.72
N GLU A 119 3.40 -7.71 2.96
CA GLU A 119 4.79 -7.39 3.24
C GLU A 119 5.47 -6.69 2.06
N ARG A 120 5.21 -7.15 0.83
CA ARG A 120 5.74 -6.51 -0.38
C ARG A 120 5.19 -5.10 -0.55
N SER A 121 3.91 -4.89 -0.25
CA SER A 121 3.27 -3.57 -0.24
C SER A 121 3.93 -2.65 0.79
N ILE A 122 4.16 -3.12 2.02
CA ILE A 122 4.89 -2.36 3.06
C ILE A 122 6.31 -1.98 2.59
N ARG A 123 7.03 -2.90 1.91
CA ARG A 123 8.36 -2.60 1.36
C ARG A 123 8.30 -1.51 0.28
N LEU A 124 7.37 -1.60 -0.66
CA LEU A 124 7.16 -0.58 -1.70
C LEU A 124 6.83 0.79 -1.07
N PHE A 125 5.97 0.80 -0.06
CA PHE A 125 5.63 2.02 0.69
C PHE A 125 6.89 2.66 1.31
N ARG A 126 7.67 1.90 2.08
CA ARG A 126 8.92 2.38 2.70
C ARG A 126 9.94 2.92 1.69
N GLN A 127 9.91 2.41 0.46
CA GLN A 127 10.77 2.84 -0.65
C GLN A 127 10.27 4.09 -1.38
N GLY A 128 9.15 4.68 -0.95
CA GLY A 128 8.58 5.86 -1.61
C GLY A 128 7.60 5.56 -2.73
N GLN A 129 7.20 4.30 -2.92
CA GLN A 129 6.35 3.85 -4.02
C GLN A 129 4.91 3.66 -3.55
N LEU A 130 4.27 4.75 -3.08
CA LEU A 130 2.91 4.72 -2.53
C LEU A 130 1.90 4.08 -3.50
N GLU A 131 1.84 4.57 -4.74
CA GLU A 131 0.86 4.08 -5.72
C GLU A 131 1.02 2.58 -6.00
N GLN A 132 2.25 2.12 -6.23
CA GLN A 132 2.52 0.70 -6.46
C GLN A 132 2.17 -0.15 -5.24
N SER A 133 2.45 0.36 -4.04
CA SER A 133 2.06 -0.28 -2.78
C SER A 133 0.55 -0.44 -2.65
N LEU A 134 -0.23 0.60 -2.97
CA LEU A 134 -1.70 0.57 -2.92
C LEU A 134 -2.30 -0.34 -3.99
N THR A 135 -1.80 -0.29 -5.23
CA THR A 135 -2.24 -1.19 -6.31
C THR A 135 -2.01 -2.65 -5.95
N LEU A 136 -0.90 -2.97 -5.30
CA LEU A 136 -0.57 -4.34 -4.91
C LEU A 136 -1.56 -4.91 -3.86
N LEU A 137 -2.18 -4.06 -3.03
CA LEU A 137 -3.16 -4.47 -2.02
C LEU A 137 -4.57 -4.72 -2.60
N GLN A 138 -4.88 -4.18 -3.78
CA GLN A 138 -6.22 -4.22 -4.36
C GLN A 138 -6.85 -5.63 -4.43
N PRO A 139 -6.11 -6.71 -4.80
CA PRO A 139 -6.68 -8.06 -4.83
C PRO A 139 -7.17 -8.58 -3.46
N LEU A 140 -6.69 -8.00 -2.36
CA LEU A 140 -7.04 -8.42 -1.01
C LEU A 140 -8.34 -7.80 -0.50
N GLU A 141 -8.86 -6.75 -1.16
CA GLU A 141 -10.00 -5.97 -0.68
C GLU A 141 -11.31 -6.75 -0.60
N LEU A 142 -11.50 -7.71 -1.49
CA LEU A 142 -12.71 -8.53 -1.49
C LEU A 142 -12.78 -9.46 -0.27
N GLN A 143 -11.62 -9.89 0.23
CA GLN A 143 -11.51 -10.92 1.27
C GLN A 143 -11.21 -10.33 2.66
N GLN A 144 -10.48 -9.22 2.70
CA GLN A 144 -9.99 -8.58 3.92
C GLN A 144 -10.34 -7.09 3.93
N ARG A 145 -11.57 -6.76 3.53
CA ARG A 145 -12.02 -5.39 3.23
C ARG A 145 -11.63 -4.37 4.29
N GLU A 146 -11.91 -4.65 5.55
CA GLU A 146 -11.64 -3.72 6.66
C GLU A 146 -10.14 -3.54 6.89
N SER A 147 -9.40 -4.63 7.15
CA SER A 147 -7.96 -4.52 7.43
C SER A 147 -7.16 -3.94 6.26
N ILE A 148 -7.57 -4.20 5.01
CA ILE A 148 -6.90 -3.65 3.83
C ILE A 148 -7.27 -2.17 3.65
N ARG A 149 -8.54 -1.78 3.85
CA ARG A 149 -8.93 -0.38 3.85
C ARG A 149 -8.16 0.42 4.89
N ASP A 150 -8.05 -0.11 6.11
CA ASP A 150 -7.35 0.56 7.20
C ASP A 150 -5.86 0.71 6.88
N LEU A 151 -5.21 -0.34 6.37
CA LEU A 151 -3.81 -0.27 5.93
C LEU A 151 -3.59 0.76 4.81
N ARG A 152 -4.47 0.80 3.81
CA ARG A 152 -4.41 1.79 2.72
C ARG A 152 -4.54 3.22 3.26
N ASN A 153 -5.50 3.45 4.16
CA ASN A 153 -5.69 4.74 4.80
C ASN A 153 -4.45 5.16 5.59
N THR A 154 -3.86 4.26 6.38
CA THR A 154 -2.63 4.51 7.12
C THR A 154 -1.48 4.91 6.21
N PHE A 155 -1.28 4.23 5.07
CA PHE A 155 -0.24 4.61 4.11
C PHE A 155 -0.45 6.01 3.54
N GLN A 156 -1.69 6.34 3.17
CA GLN A 156 -2.03 7.66 2.64
C GLN A 156 -1.85 8.76 3.69
N GLU A 157 -2.28 8.53 4.92
CA GLU A 157 -2.13 9.49 6.02
C GLU A 157 -0.66 9.79 6.32
N ILE A 158 0.16 8.76 6.52
CA ILE A 158 1.60 8.91 6.78
C ILE A 158 2.27 9.64 5.61
N TRP A 159 1.94 9.25 4.38
CA TRP A 159 2.49 9.89 3.18
C TRP A 159 2.16 11.37 3.10
N ASN A 160 0.89 11.71 3.30
CA ASN A 160 0.41 13.09 3.24
C ASN A 160 1.02 13.94 4.35
N ARG A 161 1.05 13.43 5.59
CA ARG A 161 1.68 14.12 6.72
C ARG A 161 3.15 14.44 6.44
N ASN A 162 3.93 13.45 5.99
CA ASN A 162 5.35 13.66 5.68
C ASN A 162 5.56 14.61 4.49
N SER A 163 4.69 14.57 3.49
CA SER A 163 4.75 15.50 2.36
C SER A 163 4.56 16.97 2.78
N VAL A 164 3.57 17.20 3.66
CA VAL A 164 3.31 18.54 4.23
C VAL A 164 4.48 18.99 5.09
N GLU A 165 4.97 18.14 6.00
CA GLU A 165 6.12 18.47 6.85
C GLU A 165 7.39 18.74 6.03
N HIS A 166 7.69 17.93 5.02
CA HIS A 166 8.84 18.18 4.14
C HIS A 166 8.72 19.51 3.39
N THR A 167 7.51 19.90 2.99
CA THR A 167 7.25 21.20 2.36
C THR A 167 7.50 22.35 3.34
N ARG A 168 7.03 22.22 4.58
CA ARG A 168 7.29 23.18 5.67
C ARG A 168 8.78 23.30 5.98
N LEU A 169 9.47 22.18 6.13
CA LEU A 169 10.91 22.09 6.34
C LEU A 169 11.68 22.89 5.29
N GLY A 170 11.36 22.71 4.01
CA GLY A 170 12.01 23.44 2.92
C GLY A 170 11.90 24.97 3.05
N ARG A 171 10.72 25.47 3.45
CA ARG A 171 10.51 26.91 3.69
C ARG A 171 11.28 27.40 4.93
N LEU A 172 11.26 26.65 6.04
CA LEU A 172 11.98 27.04 7.26
C LEU A 172 13.50 27.12 7.02
N VAL A 173 14.05 26.18 6.25
CA VAL A 173 15.47 26.18 5.83
C VAL A 173 15.80 27.36 4.90
N GLN A 174 14.86 27.80 4.07
CA GLN A 174 15.05 29.01 3.24
C GLN A 174 14.99 30.29 4.06
N GLN A 175 14.17 30.32 5.12
CA GLN A 175 14.03 31.45 6.05
C GLN A 175 15.10 31.47 7.15
N GLU A 176 16.03 30.51 7.14
CA GLU A 176 17.09 30.37 8.16
C GLU A 176 16.55 30.17 9.59
N ARG A 177 15.33 29.65 9.73
CA ARG A 177 14.68 29.34 11.02
C ARG A 177 15.15 27.99 11.54
N TRP A 178 16.41 27.90 11.94
CA TRP A 178 17.13 26.64 12.11
C TRP A 178 16.52 25.70 13.15
N TRP A 179 16.09 26.20 14.30
CA TRP A 179 15.50 25.38 15.36
C TRP A 179 14.13 24.81 14.99
N GLU A 180 13.28 25.60 14.33
CA GLU A 180 12.00 25.10 13.81
C GLU A 180 12.18 24.16 12.62
N ALA A 181 13.18 24.42 11.78
CA ALA A 181 13.55 23.51 10.71
C ALA A 181 13.99 22.16 11.28
N LEU A 182 14.79 22.16 12.36
CA LEU A 182 15.16 20.94 13.07
C LEU A 182 13.95 20.20 13.66
N ASP A 183 13.00 20.90 14.29
CA ASP A 183 11.75 20.29 14.78
C ASP A 183 10.95 19.65 13.63
N SER A 184 10.76 20.36 12.51
CA SER A 184 10.04 19.83 11.35
C SER A 184 10.77 18.63 10.70
N LEU A 185 12.11 18.66 10.65
CA LEU A 185 12.93 17.52 10.21
C LEU A 185 12.71 16.30 11.10
N ASN A 186 12.69 16.48 12.43
CA ASN A 186 12.48 15.41 13.39
C ASN A 186 11.06 14.81 13.35
N ARG A 187 10.08 15.54 12.81
CA ARG A 187 8.71 15.04 12.57
C ARG A 187 8.57 14.16 11.34
N LEU A 188 9.58 14.11 10.46
CA LEU A 188 9.60 13.16 9.34
C LEU A 188 9.84 11.74 9.88
N ASP A 189 8.81 10.91 9.81
CA ASP A 189 8.82 9.55 10.34
C ASP A 189 8.75 8.46 9.27
N HIS A 190 8.82 8.85 8.00
CA HIS A 190 8.87 7.93 6.87
C HIS A 190 10.29 7.83 6.27
N PRO A 191 10.86 6.61 6.09
CA PRO A 191 12.25 6.43 5.66
C PRO A 191 12.62 7.13 4.35
N TRP A 192 11.74 7.05 3.35
CA TRP A 192 11.97 7.73 2.07
C TRP A 192 11.96 9.26 2.20
N TRP A 193 11.12 9.82 3.08
CA TRP A 193 11.04 11.26 3.28
C TRP A 193 12.22 11.78 4.10
N GLN A 194 12.70 11.02 5.08
CA GLN A 194 13.95 11.29 5.78
C GLN A 194 15.14 11.33 4.81
N ALA A 195 15.26 10.32 3.94
CA ALA A 195 16.32 10.31 2.92
C ALA A 195 16.22 11.48 1.93
N LYS A 196 14.99 11.90 1.58
CA LYS A 196 14.75 13.06 0.71
C LYS A 196 15.15 14.38 1.37
N ALA A 197 15.10 14.46 2.69
CA ALA A 197 15.43 15.64 3.48
C ALA A 197 16.92 15.77 3.84
N GLU A 198 17.78 14.89 3.32
CA GLU A 198 19.19 14.82 3.74
C GLU A 198 19.98 16.11 3.43
N GLU A 199 19.64 16.81 2.34
CA GLU A 199 20.26 18.09 2.01
C GLU A 199 19.83 19.19 3.00
N GLN A 200 18.54 19.24 3.34
CA GLN A 200 18.01 20.16 4.34
C GLN A 200 18.64 19.92 5.70
N LYS A 201 18.81 18.64 6.07
CA LYS A 201 19.49 18.25 7.30
C LYS A 201 20.90 18.83 7.39
N LYS A 202 21.73 18.66 6.37
CA LYS A 202 23.10 19.23 6.34
C LYS A 202 23.10 20.74 6.46
N ARG A 203 22.16 21.42 5.79
CA ARG A 203 22.03 22.88 5.88
C ARG A 203 21.63 23.34 7.28
N ILE A 204 20.75 22.60 7.94
CA ILE A 204 20.36 22.86 9.33
C ILE A 204 21.56 22.66 10.27
N GLU A 205 22.30 21.57 10.12
CA GLU A 205 23.51 21.30 10.93
C GLU A 205 24.53 22.45 10.80
N ILE A 206 24.85 22.87 9.58
CA ILE A 206 25.75 24.01 9.32
C ILE A 206 25.21 25.31 9.92
N GLY A 207 23.90 25.54 9.78
CA GLY A 207 23.23 26.71 10.35
C GLY A 207 23.37 26.76 11.86
N LEU A 208 23.13 25.63 12.53
CA LEU A 208 23.18 25.47 13.99
C LEU A 208 24.61 25.56 14.54
N ASP A 209 25.62 25.03 13.84
CA ASP A 209 27.04 25.15 14.24
C ASP A 209 27.49 26.62 14.35
N GLY A 210 26.87 27.53 13.57
CA GLY A 210 27.09 28.97 13.67
C GLY A 210 26.69 29.57 15.03
N PHE A 211 25.81 28.91 15.79
CA PHE A 211 25.34 29.36 17.10
C PHE A 211 26.17 28.78 18.25
N ASP A 212 26.67 27.55 18.12
CA ASP A 212 27.49 26.88 19.16
C ASP A 212 28.84 27.59 19.40
N SER A 213 29.30 28.42 18.47
CA SER A 213 30.52 29.22 18.58
C SER A 213 30.36 30.56 19.33
N GLY A 214 29.16 30.89 19.81
CA GLY A 214 28.84 32.19 20.39
C GLY A 214 28.03 32.14 21.67
N THR A 215 28.73 32.05 22.81
CA THR A 215 28.26 32.39 24.18
C THR A 215 27.47 31.31 24.91
N GLU A 216 27.96 30.94 26.09
CA GLU A 216 27.22 30.19 27.11
C GLU A 216 25.79 30.75 27.24
N HIS A 217 24.80 29.88 27.01
CA HIS A 217 23.38 30.14 27.22
C HIS A 217 23.11 30.38 28.73
N ASN A 218 23.46 31.56 29.20
CA ASN A 218 22.95 32.07 30.46
C ASN A 218 21.49 32.43 30.25
N GLN A 219 20.60 31.50 30.60
CA GLN A 219 19.14 31.64 30.55
C GLN A 219 18.58 32.81 31.40
N HIS A 220 19.42 33.69 31.96
CA HIS A 220 19.03 34.95 32.61
C HIS A 220 20.08 36.07 32.42
N ALA A 221 20.86 36.08 31.33
CA ALA A 221 21.80 37.17 31.09
C ALA A 221 21.09 38.37 30.43
N VAL A 222 20.77 39.36 31.27
CA VAL A 222 20.79 40.81 31.02
C VAL A 222 20.47 41.21 29.58
N GLN A 223 19.29 41.83 29.39
CA GLN A 223 18.93 42.63 28.21
C GLN A 223 20.18 43.38 27.71
N SER A 224 20.83 42.84 26.68
CA SER A 224 21.90 43.54 26.00
C SER A 224 21.28 44.83 25.47
N SER A 225 21.98 45.96 25.63
CA SER A 225 21.53 47.29 25.18
C SER A 225 21.15 47.34 23.69
N ASP A 226 21.54 46.31 22.94
CA ASP A 226 21.39 46.20 21.51
C ASP A 226 20.11 45.44 21.09
N VAL A 227 19.36 44.83 22.01
CA VAL A 227 18.07 44.17 21.69
C VAL A 227 16.96 45.22 21.53
N ILE A 228 16.39 45.31 20.33
CA ILE A 228 15.18 46.10 20.05
C ILE A 228 13.98 45.26 20.51
N SER A 229 13.23 45.74 21.51
CA SER A 229 12.10 45.01 22.08
C SER A 229 10.99 45.95 22.58
N GLY A 230 9.87 45.37 23.01
CA GLY A 230 8.75 46.12 23.59
C GLY A 230 7.94 46.90 22.54
N GLN A 231 7.30 47.98 23.00
CA GLN A 231 6.21 48.63 22.26
C GLN A 231 6.61 49.19 20.89
N GLU A 232 7.88 49.52 20.68
CA GLU A 232 8.39 50.03 19.41
C GLU A 232 8.42 48.92 18.34
N LEU A 233 8.99 47.76 18.68
CA LEU A 233 8.99 46.57 17.83
C LEU A 233 7.56 46.10 17.57
N ASP A 234 6.74 46.01 18.62
CA ASP A 234 5.34 45.58 18.47
C ASP A 234 4.58 46.46 17.48
N ARG A 235 4.75 47.80 17.52
CA ARG A 235 4.10 48.70 16.56
C ARG A 235 4.58 48.47 15.14
N ALA A 236 5.89 48.25 14.94
CA ALA A 236 6.46 47.97 13.63
C ALA A 236 5.92 46.66 13.05
N VAL A 237 5.85 45.60 13.86
CA VAL A 237 5.28 44.31 13.45
C VAL A 237 3.78 44.40 13.18
N GLN A 238 3.02 45.07 14.04
CA GLN A 238 1.58 45.30 13.85
C GLN A 238 1.28 46.18 12.62
N HIS A 239 2.21 47.03 12.20
CA HIS A 239 2.09 47.74 10.93
C HIS A 239 2.16 46.77 9.74
N GLN A 240 3.11 45.83 9.75
CA GLN A 240 3.26 44.82 8.70
C GLN A 240 2.10 43.82 8.66
N LEU A 241 1.65 43.34 9.84
CA LEU A 241 0.50 42.43 9.94
C LEU A 241 -0.80 43.03 9.38
N ARG A 242 -1.02 44.33 9.57
CA ARG A 242 -2.18 45.04 8.98
C ARG A 242 -2.14 45.12 7.46
N GLN A 243 -0.96 44.92 6.86
CA GLN A 243 -0.78 44.81 5.42
C GLN A 243 -0.89 43.36 4.92
N ALA A 244 -1.39 42.45 5.76
CA ALA A 244 -1.53 41.02 5.47
C ALA A 244 -0.20 40.30 5.14
N VAL A 245 0.92 40.86 5.62
CA VAL A 245 2.21 40.16 5.62
C VAL A 245 2.13 39.00 6.61
N GLU A 246 2.68 37.84 6.25
CA GLU A 246 2.71 36.65 7.10
C GLU A 246 3.46 36.96 8.42
N PRO A 247 3.03 36.41 9.58
CA PRO A 247 3.58 36.77 10.87
C PRO A 247 5.11 36.79 11.01
N TRP A 248 5.83 35.84 10.42
CA TRP A 248 7.29 35.83 10.46
C TRP A 248 7.88 36.94 9.59
N ASP A 249 7.40 37.06 8.36
CA ASP A 249 7.85 38.11 7.44
C ASP A 249 7.54 39.51 8.02
N ALA A 250 6.43 39.63 8.75
CA ALA A 250 6.04 40.84 9.46
C ALA A 250 6.98 41.15 10.64
N PHE A 251 7.42 40.13 11.38
CA PHE A 251 8.42 40.28 12.43
C PHE A 251 9.77 40.71 11.86
N GLN A 252 10.23 40.06 10.80
CA GLN A 252 11.49 40.36 10.12
C GLN A 252 11.49 41.77 9.49
N ALA A 253 10.44 42.12 8.76
CA ALA A 253 10.29 43.45 8.16
C ALA A 253 10.12 44.54 9.23
N GLY A 254 9.39 44.24 10.31
CA GLY A 254 9.28 45.12 11.48
C GLY A 254 10.64 45.40 12.11
N CYS A 255 11.42 44.36 12.39
CA CYS A 255 12.78 44.48 12.92
C CYS A 255 13.71 45.28 11.98
N GLN A 256 13.70 44.99 10.68
CA GLN A 256 14.49 45.71 9.68
C GLN A 256 14.10 47.19 9.59
N SER A 257 12.81 47.52 9.68
CA SER A 257 12.33 48.91 9.65
C SER A 257 12.85 49.76 10.82
N LEU A 258 13.22 49.12 11.92
CA LEU A 258 13.82 49.74 13.10
C LEU A 258 15.36 49.75 13.05
N GLY A 259 15.94 49.36 11.91
CA GLY A 259 17.38 49.25 11.71
C GLY A 259 18.01 48.07 12.43
N GLY A 260 17.22 47.10 12.87
CA GLY A 260 17.69 45.85 13.48
C GLY A 260 17.77 44.70 12.49
N GLN A 261 18.35 43.60 12.95
CA GLN A 261 18.37 42.31 12.29
C GLN A 261 17.81 41.25 13.25
N VAL A 262 16.96 40.36 12.72
CA VAL A 262 16.46 39.22 13.50
C VAL A 262 17.61 38.25 13.73
N LYS A 263 17.78 37.83 14.98
CA LYS A 263 18.75 36.82 15.40
C LYS A 263 18.02 35.75 16.21
N GLU A 264 18.28 34.49 15.89
CA GLU A 264 17.77 33.36 16.66
C GLU A 264 18.52 33.24 17.99
N ASP A 265 17.78 33.05 19.08
CA ASP A 265 18.26 32.84 20.45
C ASP A 265 17.53 31.62 21.05
N GLY A 266 17.98 30.43 20.66
CA GLY A 266 17.33 29.17 21.00
C GLY A 266 15.91 29.06 20.40
N PRO A 267 14.86 28.73 21.19
CA PRO A 267 13.50 28.62 20.68
C PRO A 267 12.83 29.98 20.39
N GLU A 268 13.47 31.10 20.73
CA GLU A 268 12.95 32.45 20.51
C GLU A 268 13.80 33.21 19.48
N SER A 269 13.16 34.11 18.73
CA SER A 269 13.86 35.03 17.82
C SER A 269 13.80 36.45 18.36
N VAL A 270 14.94 37.13 18.41
CA VAL A 270 15.07 38.49 18.93
C VAL A 270 15.47 39.47 17.84
N CYS A 271 14.99 40.72 17.91
CA CYS A 271 15.47 41.78 17.04
C CYS A 271 16.68 42.47 17.69
N GLN A 272 17.84 42.47 17.02
CA GLN A 272 19.06 43.08 17.54
C GLN A 272 19.57 44.19 16.62
N ARG A 273 20.05 45.30 17.19
CA ARG A 273 20.78 46.33 16.45
C ARG A 273 22.09 45.74 15.93
N PRO A 274 22.51 46.06 14.70
CA PRO A 274 23.83 45.70 14.23
C PRO A 274 24.88 46.35 15.15
N THR A 275 25.73 45.54 15.78
CA THR A 275 26.83 46.04 16.60
C THR A 275 27.74 46.90 15.71
N SER A 276 27.77 48.22 15.93
CA SER A 276 28.77 49.09 15.33
C SER A 276 30.14 48.67 15.84
N ARG A 277 30.93 47.95 15.04
CA ARG A 277 32.36 47.76 15.34
C ARG A 277 33.06 49.12 15.16
N PRO A 278 33.82 49.61 16.17
CA PRO A 278 34.91 50.54 15.89
C PRO A 278 36.04 49.84 15.11
#